data_AF-A0A2E3IZE4-F1
#
_entry.id   AF-A0A2E3IZE4-F1
#
_cell.length_a   1.000
_cell.length_b   1.000
_cell.length_c   1.000
_cell.angle_alpha   90.00
_cell.angle_beta   90.00
_cell.angle_gamma   90.00
#
_symmetry.space_group_name_H-M   'P 1'
#
loop_
_entity.id
_entity.type
_entity.pdbx_description
1 polymer ?
#
loop_
_entity_poly.entity_id
_entity_poly.type
_entity_poly.pdbx_seq_one_letter_code
_entity_poly.pdbx_strand_id
1 'polypeptide(L)'
;MISAIFILVSTVVVIYVIRPLFGSQEKTQSRKVGRKRQLLETRESLYDSIKELDFDYRMGKVEEDDYKATRSRYQAQAVELMKEIDQNNGRAESSQDKIEQEIAALRGSLSKKRDNKKSCSNCSSPAPATARFCPQCGQAI
;
A
#
# COMPACT_ATOMS: atom_id res chain seq x y z
N MET A 1 -40.75 13.99 -17.91
CA MET A 1 -40.07 14.21 -16.60
C MET A 1 -39.45 12.93 -16.05
N ILE A 2 -40.20 11.82 -15.98
CA ILE A 2 -39.72 10.53 -15.45
C ILE A 2 -38.49 9.99 -16.21
N SER A 3 -38.49 10.09 -17.54
CA SER A 3 -37.36 9.68 -18.38
C SER A 3 -36.05 10.43 -18.08
N ALA A 4 -36.12 11.74 -17.79
CA ALA A 4 -34.95 12.55 -17.46
C ALA A 4 -34.34 12.13 -16.10
N ILE A 5 -35.18 11.73 -15.15
CA ILE A 5 -34.74 11.23 -13.83
C ILE A 5 -34.00 9.90 -13.98
N PHE A 6 -34.54 8.98 -14.78
CA PHE A 6 -33.88 7.69 -15.04
C PHE A 6 -32.52 7.84 -15.71
N ILE A 7 -32.39 8.76 -16.67
CA ILE A 7 -31.12 9.04 -17.34
C ILE A 7 -30.08 9.56 -16.34
N LEU A 8 -30.47 10.51 -15.48
CA LEU A 8 -29.58 11.14 -14.50
C LEU A 8 -29.10 10.14 -13.44
N VAL A 9 -30.00 9.29 -12.94
CA VAL A 9 -29.64 8.23 -11.99
C VAL A 9 -28.69 7.22 -12.64
N SER A 10 -28.98 6.80 -13.87
CA SER A 10 -28.12 5.88 -14.62
C SER A 10 -26.72 6.46 -14.82
N THR A 11 -26.60 7.75 -15.17
CA THR A 11 -25.29 8.40 -15.34
C THR A 11 -24.50 8.44 -14.03
N VAL A 12 -25.14 8.76 -12.91
CA VAL A 12 -24.49 8.78 -11.59
C VAL A 12 -24.00 7.40 -11.19
N VAL A 13 -24.78 6.35 -11.43
CA VAL A 13 -24.38 4.96 -11.15
C VAL A 13 -23.19 4.56 -12.01
N VAL A 14 -23.24 4.85 -13.31
CA VAL A 14 -22.12 4.58 -14.24
C VAL A 14 -20.86 5.31 -13.79
N ILE A 15 -20.95 6.60 -13.45
CA ILE A 15 -19.81 7.37 -12.93
C ILE A 15 -19.29 6.76 -11.63
N TYR A 16 -20.18 6.34 -10.72
CA TYR A 16 -19.80 5.73 -9.44
C TYR A 16 -19.06 4.39 -9.62
N VAL A 17 -19.50 3.56 -10.58
CA VAL A 17 -18.87 2.26 -10.91
C VAL A 17 -17.57 2.43 -11.69
N ILE A 18 -17.46 3.46 -12.54
CA ILE A 18 -16.24 3.76 -13.30
C ILE A 18 -15.17 4.40 -12.42
N ARG A 19 -15.55 5.18 -11.40
CA ARG A 19 -14.62 5.85 -10.49
C ARG A 19 -13.57 4.94 -9.82
N PRO A 20 -13.89 3.74 -9.29
CA PRO A 20 -12.88 2.85 -8.71
C PRO A 20 -11.89 2.31 -9.75
N LEU A 21 -12.27 2.24 -11.03
CA LEU A 21 -11.40 1.71 -12.09
C LEU A 21 -10.25 2.66 -12.46
N PHE A 22 -10.42 3.97 -12.20
CA PHE A 22 -9.38 4.99 -12.41
C PHE A 22 -8.49 5.24 -11.17
N GLY A 23 -8.66 4.44 -10.11
CA GLY A 23 -7.78 4.45 -8.94
C GLY A 23 -6.38 3.91 -9.25
N SER A 24 -5.47 4.79 -9.68
CA SER A 24 -4.07 4.46 -10.04
C SER A 24 -3.18 3.94 -8.87
N GLN A 25 -3.75 3.79 -7.66
CA GLN A 25 -3.00 3.35 -6.49
C GLN A 25 -2.55 1.88 -6.58
N GLU A 26 -3.36 0.96 -7.11
CA GLU A 26 -2.98 -0.46 -7.19
C GLU A 26 -1.76 -0.69 -8.10
N LYS A 27 -1.68 0.01 -9.24
CA LYS A 27 -0.55 -0.15 -10.18
C LYS A 27 0.77 0.31 -9.57
N THR A 28 0.73 1.36 -8.76
CA THR A 28 1.94 1.90 -8.12
C THR A 28 2.41 1.01 -6.98
N GLN A 29 1.49 0.45 -6.20
CA GLN A 29 1.83 -0.47 -5.11
C GLN A 29 2.41 -1.79 -5.63
N SER A 30 1.80 -2.40 -6.65
CA SER A 30 2.32 -3.62 -7.29
C SER A 30 3.73 -3.41 -7.87
N ARG A 31 3.97 -2.27 -8.52
CA ARG A 31 5.30 -1.93 -9.08
C ARG A 31 6.37 -1.73 -7.99
N LYS A 32 6.01 -1.12 -6.85
CA LYS A 32 6.93 -0.96 -5.71
C LYS A 32 7.31 -2.30 -5.06
N VAL A 33 6.32 -3.19 -4.85
CA VAL A 33 6.56 -4.53 -4.30
C VAL A 33 7.46 -5.35 -5.23
N GLY A 34 7.18 -5.31 -6.54
CA GLY A 34 8.03 -5.95 -7.56
C GLY A 34 9.47 -5.43 -7.54
N ARG A 35 9.66 -4.10 -7.48
CA ARG A 35 11.00 -3.51 -7.44
C ARG A 35 11.76 -3.88 -6.15
N LYS A 36 11.10 -3.87 -4.99
CA LYS A 36 11.72 -4.31 -3.72
C LYS A 36 12.20 -5.76 -3.82
N ARG A 37 11.38 -6.65 -4.36
CA ARG A 37 11.72 -8.06 -4.55
C ARG A 37 12.93 -8.23 -5.47
N GLN A 38 12.93 -7.54 -6.60
CA GLN A 38 14.05 -7.57 -7.54
C GLN A 38 15.38 -7.10 -6.91
N LEU A 39 15.35 -6.05 -6.09
CA LEU A 39 16.54 -5.58 -5.37
C LEU A 39 17.07 -6.61 -4.36
N LEU A 40 16.16 -7.30 -3.66
CA LEU A 40 16.53 -8.34 -2.70
C LEU A 40 17.13 -9.57 -3.39
N GLU A 41 16.56 -9.99 -4.52
CA GLU A 41 17.09 -11.08 -5.36
C GLU A 41 18.47 -10.71 -5.92
N THR A 42 18.65 -9.47 -6.40
CA THR A 42 19.95 -8.98 -6.88
C THR A 42 21.01 -9.01 -5.78
N ARG A 43 20.63 -8.66 -4.54
CA ARG A 43 21.52 -8.69 -3.37
C ARG A 43 21.96 -10.12 -3.04
N GLU A 44 21.03 -11.05 -3.05
CA GLU A 44 21.32 -12.47 -2.79
C GLU A 44 22.29 -13.03 -3.84
N SER A 45 22.01 -12.78 -5.13
CA SER A 45 22.90 -13.19 -6.21
C SER A 45 24.31 -12.58 -6.07
N LEU A 46 24.42 -11.30 -5.73
CA LEU A 46 25.74 -10.66 -5.55
C LEU A 46 26.51 -11.27 -4.37
N TYR A 47 25.83 -11.60 -3.28
CA TYR A 47 26.46 -12.25 -2.14
C TYR A 47 26.93 -13.67 -2.46
N ASP A 48 26.16 -14.40 -3.26
CA ASP A 48 26.58 -15.72 -3.70
C ASP A 48 27.80 -15.63 -4.63
N SER A 49 27.86 -14.64 -5.51
CA SER A 49 29.07 -14.38 -6.31
C SER A 49 30.30 -14.05 -5.44
N ILE A 50 30.15 -13.29 -4.36
CA ILE A 50 31.26 -13.03 -3.41
C ILE A 50 31.69 -14.32 -2.71
N LYS A 51 30.75 -15.15 -2.26
CA LYS A 51 31.06 -16.43 -1.60
C LYS A 51 31.79 -17.38 -2.55
N GLU A 52 31.35 -17.45 -3.80
CA GLU A 52 31.98 -18.27 -4.83
C GLU A 52 33.40 -17.79 -5.11
N LEU A 53 33.61 -16.48 -5.24
CA LEU A 53 34.95 -15.88 -5.38
C LEU A 53 35.86 -16.20 -4.18
N ASP A 54 35.36 -16.06 -2.95
CA ASP A 54 36.09 -16.39 -1.73
C ASP A 54 36.43 -17.89 -1.67
N PHE A 55 35.55 -18.75 -2.17
CA PHE A 55 35.78 -20.18 -2.26
C PHE A 55 36.86 -20.52 -3.31
N ASP A 56 36.78 -19.95 -4.51
CA ASP A 56 37.74 -20.21 -5.57
C ASP A 56 39.16 -19.72 -5.22
N TYR A 57 39.26 -18.59 -4.52
CA TYR A 57 40.54 -18.12 -3.96
C TYR A 57 41.10 -19.11 -2.93
N ARG A 58 40.27 -19.60 -1.99
CA ARG A 58 40.69 -20.60 -0.98
C ARG A 58 41.11 -21.93 -1.61
N MET A 59 40.52 -22.27 -2.76
CA MET A 59 40.90 -23.45 -3.54
C MET A 59 42.14 -23.24 -4.42
N GLY A 60 42.73 -22.03 -4.41
CA GLY A 60 43.91 -21.69 -5.20
C GLY A 60 43.64 -21.58 -6.70
N LYS A 61 42.37 -21.43 -7.11
CA LYS A 61 42.01 -21.27 -8.54
C LYS A 61 42.19 -19.84 -9.05
N VAL A 62 42.28 -18.88 -8.13
CA VAL A 62 42.36 -17.44 -8.43
C VAL A 62 43.57 -16.86 -7.73
N GLU A 63 44.32 -16.03 -8.44
CA GLU A 63 45.48 -15.33 -7.89
C GLU A 63 45.05 -14.22 -6.91
N GLU A 64 45.89 -13.92 -5.93
CA GLU A 64 45.56 -12.98 -4.86
C GLU A 64 45.24 -11.57 -5.36
N ASP A 65 45.96 -11.09 -6.38
CA ASP A 65 45.75 -9.76 -6.95
C ASP A 65 44.39 -9.65 -7.67
N ASP A 66 44.02 -10.68 -8.45
CA ASP A 66 42.74 -10.73 -9.15
C ASP A 66 41.57 -10.90 -8.16
N TYR A 67 41.76 -11.71 -7.12
CA TYR A 67 40.83 -11.84 -6.01
C TYR A 67 40.56 -10.49 -5.34
N LYS A 68 41.61 -9.75 -4.95
CA LYS A 68 41.47 -8.45 -4.29
C LYS A 68 40.77 -7.43 -5.18
N ALA A 69 41.13 -7.37 -6.47
CA ALA A 69 40.52 -6.46 -7.43
C ALA A 69 39.01 -6.75 -7.59
N THR A 70 38.66 -8.02 -7.82
CA THR A 70 37.27 -8.43 -8.03
C THR A 70 36.44 -8.28 -6.76
N ARG A 71 36.99 -8.63 -5.60
CA ARG A 71 36.31 -8.48 -4.30
C ARG A 71 36.01 -7.04 -3.95
N SER A 72 36.95 -6.13 -4.20
CA SER A 72 36.74 -4.68 -4.01
C SER A 72 35.59 -4.16 -4.88
N ARG A 73 35.53 -4.60 -6.14
CA ARG A 73 34.43 -4.23 -7.05
C ARG A 73 33.07 -4.75 -6.56
N TYR A 74 32.98 -6.00 -6.12
CA TYR A 74 31.73 -6.53 -5.57
C TYR A 74 31.31 -5.86 -4.27
N GLN A 75 32.26 -5.50 -3.41
CA GLN A 75 31.97 -4.73 -2.20
C GLN A 75 31.40 -3.35 -2.53
N ALA A 76 31.98 -2.64 -3.50
CA ALA A 76 31.45 -1.36 -3.96
C ALA A 76 30.02 -1.49 -4.52
N GLN A 77 29.75 -2.55 -5.30
CA GLN A 77 28.40 -2.84 -5.81
C GLN A 77 27.41 -3.16 -4.67
N ALA A 78 27.85 -3.89 -3.64
CA ALA A 78 27.00 -4.24 -2.51
C ALA A 78 26.61 -2.99 -1.69
N VAL A 79 27.54 -2.04 -1.52
CA VAL A 79 27.26 -0.76 -0.85
C VAL A 79 26.23 0.06 -1.63
N GLU A 80 26.40 0.19 -2.95
CA GLU A 80 25.44 0.95 -3.77
C GLU A 80 24.06 0.28 -3.78
N LEU A 81 24.01 -1.05 -3.84
CA LEU A 81 22.75 -1.80 -3.80
C LEU A 81 22.03 -1.65 -2.46
N MET A 82 22.76 -1.68 -1.33
CA MET A 82 22.16 -1.41 -0.01
C MET A 82 21.56 0.00 0.05
N LYS A 83 22.27 0.99 -0.47
CA LYS A 83 21.78 2.38 -0.53
C LYS A 83 20.49 2.48 -1.35
N GLU A 84 20.37 1.75 -2.46
CA GLU A 84 19.13 1.71 -3.24
C GLU A 84 17.97 1.05 -2.48
N ILE A 85 18.24 -0.04 -1.76
CA ILE A 85 17.26 -0.72 -0.90
C ILE A 85 16.75 0.22 0.20
N ASP A 86 17.64 0.93 0.89
CA ASP A 86 17.29 1.86 1.96
C ASP A 86 16.44 3.02 1.44
N GLN A 87 16.82 3.60 0.29
CA GLN A 87 16.01 4.63 -0.36
C GLN A 87 14.62 4.13 -0.77
N ASN A 88 14.50 2.88 -1.21
CA ASN A 88 13.21 2.30 -1.58
C ASN A 88 12.35 2.03 -0.34
N ASN A 89 12.95 1.60 0.77
CA ASN A 89 12.27 1.40 2.05
C ASN A 89 11.78 2.74 2.64
N GLY A 90 12.63 3.78 2.70
CA GLY A 90 12.21 5.09 3.22
C GLY A 90 11.10 5.75 2.38
N ARG A 91 11.08 5.52 1.06
CA ARG A 91 9.97 5.94 0.18
C ARG A 91 8.68 5.13 0.43
N ALA A 92 8.80 3.87 0.86
CA ALA A 92 7.65 3.04 1.21
C ALA A 92 7.02 3.51 2.52
N GLU A 93 7.83 3.72 3.56
CA GLU A 93 7.38 4.22 4.88
C GLU A 93 6.66 5.57 4.75
N SER A 94 7.27 6.56 4.08
CA SER A 94 6.64 7.86 3.83
C SER A 94 5.30 7.77 3.07
N SER A 95 5.15 6.75 2.21
CA SER A 95 3.87 6.52 1.52
C SER A 95 2.83 5.89 2.44
N GLN A 96 3.26 5.02 3.35
CA GLN A 96 2.42 4.32 4.31
C GLN A 96 1.83 5.29 5.34
N ASP A 97 2.65 6.21 5.84
CA ASP A 97 2.21 7.28 6.76
C ASP A 97 1.12 8.16 6.14
N LYS A 98 1.26 8.51 4.86
CA LYS A 98 0.26 9.30 4.12
C LYS A 98 -1.06 8.54 3.97
N ILE A 99 -0.99 7.24 3.70
CA ILE A 99 -2.17 6.38 3.59
C ILE A 99 -2.88 6.29 4.95
N GLU A 100 -2.15 6.08 6.04
CA GLU A 100 -2.72 6.02 7.39
C GLU A 100 -3.40 7.34 7.78
N GLN A 101 -2.77 8.47 7.47
CA GLN A 101 -3.34 9.79 7.69
C GLN A 101 -4.64 10.00 6.90
N GLU A 102 -4.69 9.56 5.64
CA GLU A 102 -5.88 9.66 4.80
C GLU A 102 -7.00 8.72 5.29
N ILE A 103 -6.67 7.50 5.72
CA ILE A 103 -7.63 6.58 6.35
C ILE A 103 -8.19 7.18 7.66
N ALA A 104 -7.34 7.80 8.48
CA ALA A 104 -7.77 8.47 9.71
C ALA A 104 -8.72 9.64 9.42
N ALA A 105 -8.43 10.45 8.41
CA ALA A 105 -9.29 11.53 7.95
C ALA A 105 -10.65 11.02 7.45
N LEU A 106 -10.64 9.96 6.64
CA LEU A 106 -11.87 9.30 6.16
C LEU A 106 -12.70 8.75 7.32
N ARG A 107 -12.08 8.07 8.29
CA ARG A 107 -12.77 7.57 9.49
C ARG A 107 -13.36 8.70 10.34
N GLY A 108 -12.62 9.81 10.51
CA GLY A 108 -13.13 11.00 11.20
C GLY A 108 -14.36 11.59 10.51
N SER A 109 -14.34 11.69 9.18
CA SER A 109 -15.49 12.18 8.39
C SER A 109 -16.72 11.27 8.50
N LEU A 110 -16.52 9.95 8.56
CA LEU A 110 -17.58 8.96 8.76
C LEU A 110 -18.14 8.99 10.18
N SER A 111 -17.29 9.25 11.19
CA SER A 111 -17.73 9.41 12.59
C SER A 111 -18.64 10.63 12.75
N LYS A 112 -18.26 11.77 12.15
CA LYS A 112 -19.07 13.00 12.16
C LYS A 112 -20.45 12.81 11.49
N LYS A 113 -20.53 11.93 10.48
CA LYS A 113 -21.78 11.52 9.84
C LYS A 113 -22.62 10.58 10.70
N ARG A 114 -21.99 9.85 11.63
CA ARG A 114 -22.62 8.97 12.61
C ARG A 114 -23.23 9.76 13.77
N ASP A 115 -22.65 10.88 14.17
CA ASP A 115 -23.16 11.74 15.24
C ASP A 115 -24.48 12.44 14.88
N ASN A 116 -24.80 12.52 13.59
CA ASN A 116 -26.08 13.06 13.09
C ASN A 116 -27.21 11.99 13.06
N LYS A 117 -27.12 10.97 13.93
CA LYS A 117 -28.11 9.90 14.11
C LYS A 117 -28.88 10.13 15.40
N LYS A 118 -30.20 9.93 15.38
CA LYS A 118 -31.03 10.00 16.58
C LYS A 118 -30.89 8.68 17.34
N SER A 119 -30.72 8.73 18.66
CA SER A 119 -30.70 7.54 19.53
C SER A 119 -32.12 7.23 19.99
N CYS A 120 -32.51 5.95 19.95
CA CYS A 120 -33.79 5.52 20.51
C CYS A 120 -33.81 5.67 22.03
N SER A 121 -34.85 6.27 22.60
CA SER A 121 -35.00 6.48 24.04
C SER A 121 -35.27 5.21 24.86
N ASN A 122 -35.75 4.13 24.23
CA ASN A 122 -36.04 2.87 24.93
C ASN A 122 -34.86 1.89 24.94
N CYS A 123 -34.14 1.75 23.82
CA CYS A 123 -33.08 0.75 23.68
C CYS A 123 -31.69 1.36 23.38
N SER A 124 -31.57 2.69 23.32
CA SER A 124 -30.33 3.45 23.08
C SER A 124 -29.61 3.14 21.76
N SER A 125 -30.25 2.39 20.84
CA SER A 125 -29.65 2.04 19.56
C SER A 125 -29.64 3.24 18.59
N PRO A 126 -28.55 3.45 17.83
CA PRO A 126 -28.45 4.56 16.88
C PRO A 126 -29.31 4.29 15.65
N ALA A 127 -30.17 5.24 15.31
CA ALA A 127 -31.04 5.17 14.14
C ALA A 127 -30.73 6.32 13.16
N PRO A 128 -30.87 6.10 11.84
CA PRO A 128 -30.71 7.17 10.86
C PRO A 128 -31.70 8.31 11.14
N ALA A 129 -31.33 9.56 10.87
CA ALA A 129 -32.16 10.74 11.19
C ALA A 129 -33.58 10.73 10.57
N THR A 130 -33.77 9.95 9.51
CA THR A 130 -35.04 9.76 8.78
C THR A 130 -35.88 8.59 9.28
N ALA A 131 -35.39 7.80 10.25
CA ALA A 131 -36.18 6.72 10.83
C ALA A 131 -37.35 7.28 11.63
N ARG A 132 -38.55 6.74 11.41
CA ARG A 132 -39.75 6.97 12.25
C ARG A 132 -39.91 5.91 13.34
N PHE A 133 -39.28 4.75 13.15
CA PHE A 133 -39.32 3.60 14.04
C PHE A 133 -37.91 3.01 14.22
N CYS A 134 -37.60 2.50 15.41
CA CYS A 134 -36.31 1.92 15.74
C CYS A 134 -36.16 0.54 15.07
N PRO A 135 -35.07 0.28 14.32
CA PRO A 135 -34.85 -0.99 13.62
C PRO A 135 -34.46 -2.16 14.56
N GLN A 136 -34.28 -1.92 15.86
CA GLN A 136 -33.94 -2.96 16.85
C GLN A 136 -35.11 -3.32 17.76
N CYS A 137 -35.90 -2.34 18.22
CA CYS A 137 -37.01 -2.59 19.15
C CYS A 137 -38.40 -2.18 18.62
N GLY A 138 -38.50 -1.62 17.41
CA GLY A 138 -39.77 -1.25 16.77
C GLY A 138 -40.46 0.01 17.30
N GLN A 139 -39.89 0.66 18.31
CA GLN A 139 -40.50 1.83 18.94
C GLN A 139 -40.36 3.10 18.09
N ALA A 140 -41.35 4.00 18.15
CA ALA A 140 -41.29 5.27 17.42
C ALA A 140 -40.18 6.19 17.99
N ILE A 141 -39.42 6.84 17.10
CA ILE A 141 -38.22 7.67 17.42
C ILE A 141 -38.13 8.91 16.52
#